data_AF-A0AAN8F0V0-F1
#
_entry.id   AF-A0AAN8F0V0-F1
#
_cell.length_a   1.000
_cell.length_b   1.000
_cell.length_c   1.000
_cell.angle_alpha   90.00
_cell.angle_beta   90.00
_cell.angle_gamma   90.00
#
_symmetry.space_group_name_H-M   'P 1'
#
loop_
_entity.id
_entity.type
_entity.pdbx_description
1 polymer ?
#
loop_
_entity_poly.entity_id
_entity_poly.type
_entity_poly.pdbx_seq_one_letter_code
_entity_poly.pdbx_strand_id
1 'polypeptide(L)'
;LDINGKRTDFPSLDATTYTLRIRINPVNDPPELTGAKGVQVIKISAKGSRILTSEHILLSDPDDGPDKVRVQVVEARGVHLRVGNATATEFTQRQFIKRLVSVHDEGLFEKGILRLVARDGDARSQVLTFHTISTPVENSMENKIISCNLSFTASVPDLPLSFSIVGLPDHGVVECSPNDGHFAVCSTFTQEQIDRGLVRFRHTSSHHPTQDMFSFQVESGEYVSMIHNFRLMFIPMNVKVFNREVFMLNGTETGTLDRANLFAWTFPKSYPPEKLVYHIEEPPKYGILSRRINGKSRRIGVSSNFTQADIDNRLISFKLHFMQYSIINDFFLFRVITPAISSESLRFEIIFIPTQTSIQLVNRTVVVQEGESATITQDSLSLATPDDSFFVFTLALAPAHGALVLKTTNFTNRTLTAGMNFTTRDIAEEKLVYSHSGSESRTDRLHLIAESAFRKGRRIPFWMSFSIIPVNDNRPRLRGSHVIQIVERGERVLHPNLLDWVDDDHDGVAPLTFNFYQPIK
;
A
#
# COMPACT_ATOMS: atom_id res chain seq x y z
N LEU A 1 26.49 -81.81 19.95
CA LEU A 1 26.72 -83.22 20.29
C LEU A 1 25.39 -83.91 20.23
N ASP A 2 25.35 -84.90 19.39
CA ASP A 2 24.19 -85.61 18.88
C ASP A 2 23.82 -86.79 19.80
N ILE A 3 22.67 -87.40 19.52
CA ILE A 3 22.24 -88.78 19.80
C ILE A 3 21.44 -89.07 21.09
N ASN A 4 20.12 -89.15 20.85
CA ASN A 4 19.12 -90.17 21.23
C ASN A 4 19.08 -90.77 22.65
N GLY A 5 17.85 -90.77 23.20
CA GLY A 5 17.26 -92.03 23.66
C GLY A 5 16.27 -91.95 24.83
N LYS A 6 15.00 -92.16 24.49
CA LYS A 6 13.92 -92.80 25.26
C LYS A 6 13.22 -92.03 26.40
N ARG A 7 12.01 -91.61 26.02
CA ARG A 7 10.75 -91.48 26.78
C ARG A 7 10.59 -92.50 27.91
N THR A 8 10.20 -91.99 29.08
CA THR A 8 9.38 -92.69 30.07
C THR A 8 8.26 -91.75 30.52
N ASP A 9 7.02 -92.20 30.35
CA ASP A 9 5.81 -91.51 30.78
C ASP A 9 5.74 -91.42 32.31
N PHE A 10 5.46 -90.23 32.83
CA PHE A 10 5.09 -90.01 34.23
C PHE A 10 3.63 -89.50 34.30
N PRO A 11 2.87 -89.87 35.36
CA PRO A 11 1.43 -89.62 35.43
C PRO A 11 1.12 -88.13 35.60
N SER A 12 0.02 -87.68 35.00
CA SER A 12 -0.51 -86.33 35.09
C SER A 12 -0.76 -85.92 36.55
N LEU A 13 0.05 -85.00 37.08
CA LEU A 13 -0.32 -84.23 38.27
C LEU A 13 -1.23 -83.07 37.83
N ASP A 14 -2.45 -83.09 38.34
CA ASP A 14 -3.39 -81.97 38.29
C ASP A 14 -2.72 -80.69 38.85
N ALA A 15 -2.48 -79.70 38.00
CA ALA A 15 -2.03 -78.38 38.43
C ALA A 15 -3.19 -77.70 39.17
N THR A 16 -3.14 -77.73 40.50
CA THR A 16 -4.14 -77.06 41.34
C THR A 16 -3.76 -75.59 41.43
N THR A 17 -4.53 -74.70 40.81
CA THR A 17 -4.36 -73.25 40.95
C THR A 17 -4.89 -72.82 42.31
N TYR A 18 -4.00 -72.45 43.23
CA TYR A 18 -4.37 -71.92 44.54
C TYR A 18 -4.68 -70.43 44.42
N THR A 19 -5.94 -70.04 44.59
CA THR A 19 -6.34 -68.63 44.70
C THR A 19 -6.13 -68.18 46.15
N LEU A 20 -5.02 -67.51 46.42
CA LEU A 20 -4.82 -66.83 47.71
C LEU A 20 -5.75 -65.61 47.77
N ARG A 21 -6.85 -65.72 48.54
CA ARG A 21 -7.70 -64.57 48.87
C ARG A 21 -6.98 -63.71 49.89
N ILE A 22 -6.14 -62.80 49.42
CA ILE A 22 -5.55 -61.75 50.27
C ILE A 22 -6.68 -60.79 50.64
N ARG A 23 -7.07 -60.79 51.92
CA ARG A 23 -7.97 -59.78 52.48
C ARG A 23 -7.09 -58.65 53.00
N ILE A 24 -6.86 -57.64 52.17
CA ILE A 24 -6.23 -56.39 52.61
C ILE A 24 -7.29 -55.65 53.42
N ASN A 25 -7.11 -55.58 54.73
CA ASN A 25 -7.88 -54.65 55.55
C ASN A 25 -7.22 -53.28 55.34
N PRO A 26 -7.90 -52.29 54.73
CA PRO A 26 -7.33 -50.96 54.63
C PRO A 26 -7.08 -50.44 56.04
N VAL A 27 -5.84 -50.04 56.29
CA VAL A 27 -5.49 -49.23 57.45
C VAL A 27 -5.72 -47.80 57.01
N ASN A 28 -6.53 -47.06 57.76
CA ASN A 28 -6.80 -45.65 57.46
C ASN A 28 -5.49 -44.85 57.60
N ASP A 29 -4.98 -44.32 56.49
CA ASP A 29 -3.75 -43.53 56.49
C ASP A 29 -4.10 -42.05 56.68
N PRO A 30 -3.41 -41.29 57.55
CA PRO A 30 -3.72 -39.88 57.76
C PRO A 30 -3.49 -39.08 56.47
N PRO A 31 -4.29 -38.03 56.21
CA PRO A 31 -4.08 -37.14 55.08
C PRO A 31 -2.72 -36.46 55.18
N GLU A 32 -2.07 -36.30 54.04
CA GLU A 32 -0.82 -35.56 53.92
C GLU A 32 -1.12 -34.11 53.53
N LEU A 33 -0.83 -33.18 54.45
CA LEU A 33 -0.92 -31.74 54.25
C LEU A 33 0.47 -31.12 54.38
N THR A 34 1.08 -30.77 53.26
CA THR A 34 2.41 -30.17 53.23
C THR A 34 2.41 -28.83 52.49
N GLY A 35 3.35 -27.96 52.85
CA GLY A 35 3.58 -26.72 52.10
C GLY A 35 4.29 -27.04 50.78
N ALA A 36 3.91 -26.36 49.71
CA ALA A 36 4.64 -26.47 48.45
C ALA A 36 6.10 -26.00 48.64
N LYS A 37 7.05 -26.64 47.93
CA LYS A 37 8.49 -26.37 48.09
C LYS A 37 8.80 -24.88 47.90
N GLY A 38 9.34 -24.25 48.95
CA GLY A 38 9.78 -22.84 48.93
C GLY A 38 8.75 -21.83 49.45
N VAL A 39 7.53 -22.24 49.81
CA VAL A 39 6.49 -21.32 50.30
C VAL A 39 6.28 -21.48 51.81
N GLN A 40 6.98 -20.66 52.59
CA GLN A 40 6.74 -20.51 54.05
C GLN A 40 5.95 -19.24 54.39
N VAL A 41 5.83 -18.32 53.42
CA VAL A 41 5.22 -17.02 53.60
C VAL A 41 4.23 -16.73 52.48
N ILE A 42 2.98 -16.43 52.82
CA ILE A 42 1.92 -16.04 51.88
C ILE A 42 1.77 -14.52 51.92
N LYS A 43 2.13 -13.83 50.84
CA LYS A 43 1.89 -12.39 50.72
C LYS A 43 0.42 -12.15 50.34
N ILE A 44 -0.30 -11.33 51.09
CA ILE A 44 -1.72 -11.02 50.83
C ILE A 44 -1.81 -9.51 50.69
N SER A 45 -2.66 -9.02 49.78
CA SER A 45 -2.96 -7.59 49.76
C SER A 45 -3.62 -7.19 51.08
N ALA A 46 -3.23 -6.04 51.64
CA ALA A 46 -3.84 -5.56 52.87
C ALA A 46 -5.38 -5.50 52.73
N LYS A 47 -6.15 -5.99 53.71
CA LYS A 47 -7.63 -6.16 53.63
C LYS A 47 -8.16 -6.97 52.42
N GLY A 48 -7.30 -7.65 51.68
CA GLY A 48 -7.65 -8.40 50.48
C GLY A 48 -7.68 -9.91 50.72
N SER A 49 -8.06 -10.67 49.69
CA SER A 49 -8.06 -12.15 49.74
C SER A 49 -7.03 -12.71 48.76
N ARG A 50 -6.34 -13.79 49.17
CA ARG A 50 -5.49 -14.60 48.30
C ARG A 50 -6.02 -16.02 48.19
N ILE A 51 -6.26 -16.48 46.98
CA ILE A 51 -6.71 -17.85 46.71
C ILE A 51 -5.59 -18.83 47.02
N LEU A 52 -5.91 -19.90 47.75
CA LEU A 52 -4.98 -21.01 47.99
C LEU A 52 -5.02 -21.97 46.82
N THR A 53 -3.84 -22.31 46.31
CA THR A 53 -3.62 -23.21 45.17
C THR A 53 -2.57 -24.26 45.52
N SER A 54 -2.31 -25.20 44.61
CA SER A 54 -1.24 -26.19 44.72
C SER A 54 0.18 -25.60 44.83
N GLU A 55 0.34 -24.29 44.54
CA GLU A 55 1.59 -23.56 44.77
C GLU A 55 1.80 -23.18 46.24
N HIS A 56 0.75 -23.27 47.06
CA HIS A 56 0.81 -22.94 48.48
C HIS A 56 0.78 -24.21 49.33
N ILE A 57 -0.16 -25.11 49.02
CA ILE A 57 -0.45 -26.30 49.80
C ILE A 57 -0.57 -27.51 48.88
N LEU A 58 0.07 -28.61 49.27
CA LEU A 58 -0.15 -29.93 48.69
C LEU A 58 -1.00 -30.74 49.68
N LEU A 59 -2.14 -31.21 49.20
CA LEU A 59 -3.10 -31.99 49.97
C LEU A 59 -3.42 -33.28 49.22
N SER A 60 -3.06 -34.42 49.81
CA SER A 60 -3.32 -35.75 49.26
C SER A 60 -3.67 -36.72 50.38
N ASP A 61 -4.48 -37.71 50.03
CA ASP A 61 -4.92 -38.76 50.94
C ASP A 61 -4.96 -40.07 50.13
N PRO A 62 -4.32 -41.17 50.58
CA PRO A 62 -4.24 -42.40 49.82
C PRO A 62 -5.56 -43.15 49.67
N ASP A 63 -6.50 -43.00 50.61
CA ASP A 63 -7.67 -43.86 50.77
C ASP A 63 -9.02 -43.13 50.81
N ASP A 64 -9.04 -41.81 51.03
CA ASP A 64 -10.25 -40.99 50.98
C ASP A 64 -10.33 -40.00 49.80
N GLY A 65 -11.55 -39.85 49.28
CA GLY A 65 -11.85 -38.94 48.17
C GLY A 65 -11.94 -37.46 48.58
N PRO A 66 -11.93 -36.54 47.60
CA PRO A 66 -11.80 -35.10 47.85
C PRO A 66 -12.97 -34.45 48.60
N ASP A 67 -14.10 -35.14 48.74
CA ASP A 67 -15.25 -34.64 49.50
C ASP A 67 -15.20 -35.01 50.99
N LYS A 68 -14.39 -36.02 51.35
CA LYS A 68 -14.22 -36.48 52.74
C LYS A 68 -13.04 -35.81 53.44
N VAL A 69 -11.93 -35.61 52.73
CA VAL A 69 -10.75 -34.93 53.27
C VAL A 69 -11.07 -33.46 53.53
N ARG A 70 -10.94 -33.04 54.79
CA ARG A 70 -11.19 -31.67 55.26
C ARG A 70 -9.94 -31.06 55.84
N VAL A 71 -9.75 -29.77 55.60
CA VAL A 71 -8.70 -28.97 56.24
C VAL A 71 -9.35 -27.99 57.18
N GLN A 72 -8.96 -28.04 58.45
CA GLN A 72 -9.46 -27.18 59.52
C GLN A 72 -8.41 -26.16 59.92
N VAL A 73 -8.86 -24.94 60.20
CA VAL A 73 -8.06 -23.87 60.79
C VAL A 73 -7.87 -24.14 62.28
N VAL A 74 -6.62 -24.39 62.68
CA VAL A 74 -6.21 -24.58 64.08
C VAL A 74 -5.99 -23.23 64.77
N GLU A 75 -5.36 -22.31 64.06
CA GLU A 75 -5.05 -20.96 64.54
C GLU A 75 -5.04 -20.01 63.34
N ALA A 76 -5.68 -18.86 63.48
CA ALA A 76 -5.59 -17.79 62.50
C ALA A 76 -5.49 -16.46 63.25
N ARG A 77 -4.42 -15.71 62.98
CA ARG A 77 -4.15 -14.41 63.59
C ARG A 77 -3.86 -13.39 62.50
N GLY A 78 -4.66 -12.34 62.44
CA GLY A 78 -4.58 -11.28 61.44
C GLY A 78 -5.06 -11.66 60.04
N VAL A 79 -5.53 -12.90 59.88
CA VAL A 79 -6.13 -13.42 58.66
C VAL A 79 -7.28 -14.35 59.03
N HIS A 80 -8.22 -14.57 58.12
CA HIS A 80 -9.21 -15.64 58.23
C HIS A 80 -9.40 -16.36 56.90
N LEU A 81 -9.86 -17.60 56.97
CA LEU A 81 -10.14 -18.40 55.79
C LEU A 81 -11.53 -18.06 55.24
N ARG A 82 -11.67 -18.01 53.91
CA ARG A 82 -12.95 -17.88 53.20
C ARG A 82 -13.14 -19.01 52.19
N VAL A 83 -14.36 -19.53 52.12
CA VAL A 83 -14.80 -20.44 51.06
C VAL A 83 -15.87 -19.72 50.24
N GLY A 84 -15.54 -19.40 48.98
CA GLY A 84 -16.28 -18.42 48.21
C GLY A 84 -16.26 -17.05 48.89
N ASN A 85 -17.44 -16.50 49.18
CA ASN A 85 -17.56 -15.20 49.84
C ASN A 85 -17.79 -15.28 51.36
N ALA A 86 -17.89 -16.48 51.95
CA ALA A 86 -18.17 -16.64 53.37
C ALA A 86 -16.90 -16.97 54.16
N THR A 87 -16.76 -16.38 55.36
CA THR A 87 -15.75 -16.79 56.33
C THR A 87 -15.99 -18.24 56.76
N ALA A 88 -14.94 -19.03 56.79
CA ALA A 88 -14.99 -20.46 57.07
C ALA A 88 -13.88 -20.84 58.06
N THR A 89 -14.12 -21.89 58.83
CA THR A 89 -13.12 -22.49 59.73
C THR A 89 -12.58 -23.81 59.20
N GLU A 90 -13.18 -24.34 58.14
CA GLU A 90 -12.73 -25.53 57.44
C GLU A 90 -13.15 -25.51 55.96
N PHE A 91 -12.48 -26.32 55.14
CA PHE A 91 -12.83 -26.55 53.74
C PHE A 91 -12.57 -27.99 53.32
N THR A 92 -13.24 -28.48 52.28
CA THR A 92 -12.97 -29.82 51.69
C THR A 92 -11.89 -29.75 50.62
N GLN A 93 -11.16 -30.85 50.39
CA GLN A 93 -10.19 -30.93 49.30
C GLN A 93 -10.84 -30.63 47.92
N ARG A 94 -12.12 -30.97 47.72
CA ARG A 94 -12.91 -30.59 46.54
C ARG A 94 -13.02 -29.08 46.36
N GLN A 95 -13.30 -28.34 47.42
CA GLN A 95 -13.41 -26.88 47.38
C GLN A 95 -12.05 -26.23 47.04
N PHE A 96 -10.96 -26.80 47.56
CA PHE A 96 -9.60 -26.39 47.23
C PHE A 96 -9.27 -26.64 45.75
N ILE A 97 -9.56 -27.83 45.22
CA ILE A 97 -9.36 -28.17 43.80
C ILE A 97 -10.17 -27.23 42.89
N LYS A 98 -11.38 -26.84 43.31
CA LYS A 98 -12.23 -25.87 42.59
C LYS A 98 -11.81 -24.40 42.75
N ARG A 99 -10.68 -24.11 43.41
CA ARG A 99 -10.16 -22.75 43.67
C ARG A 99 -11.15 -21.84 44.42
N LEU A 100 -11.98 -22.42 45.30
CA LEU A 100 -12.96 -21.67 46.09
C LEU A 100 -12.41 -21.21 47.45
N VAL A 101 -11.20 -21.63 47.82
CA VAL A 101 -10.63 -21.39 49.15
C VAL A 101 -9.64 -20.24 49.08
N SER A 102 -9.81 -19.24 49.95
CA SER A 102 -8.92 -18.08 50.03
C SER A 102 -8.60 -17.70 51.47
N VAL A 103 -7.47 -17.02 51.67
CA VAL A 103 -7.08 -16.41 52.94
C VAL A 103 -7.28 -14.92 52.81
N HIS A 104 -8.10 -14.34 53.69
CA HIS A 104 -8.41 -12.92 53.72
C HIS A 104 -7.61 -12.24 54.82
N ASP A 105 -6.96 -11.14 54.50
CA ASP A 105 -6.25 -10.28 55.44
C ASP A 105 -7.23 -9.41 56.21
N GLU A 106 -7.12 -9.37 57.54
CA GLU A 106 -8.02 -8.56 58.37
C GLU A 106 -7.61 -7.07 58.40
N GLY A 107 -6.43 -6.74 57.86
CA GLY A 107 -5.89 -5.38 57.85
C GLY A 107 -5.48 -4.85 59.23
N LEU A 108 -5.37 -5.73 60.23
CA LEU A 108 -5.05 -5.39 61.62
C LEU A 108 -3.57 -5.60 61.96
N PHE A 109 -2.85 -6.41 61.19
CA PHE A 109 -1.46 -6.78 61.46
C PHE A 109 -0.63 -6.80 60.17
N GLU A 110 0.61 -6.32 60.20
CA GLU A 110 1.55 -6.42 59.05
C GLU A 110 1.94 -7.87 58.75
N LYS A 111 1.93 -8.74 59.78
CA LYS A 111 2.22 -10.17 59.67
C LYS A 111 1.15 -10.96 60.41
N GLY A 112 0.63 -11.99 59.76
CA GLY A 112 -0.31 -12.94 60.34
C GLY A 112 0.24 -14.36 60.39
N ILE A 113 -0.53 -15.24 61.01
CA ILE A 113 -0.23 -16.66 61.11
C ILE A 113 -1.49 -17.44 60.76
N LEU A 114 -1.35 -18.48 59.94
CA LEU A 114 -2.40 -19.43 59.62
C LEU A 114 -1.89 -20.85 59.84
N ARG A 115 -2.52 -21.60 60.74
CA ARG A 115 -2.19 -23.00 61.04
C ARG A 115 -3.34 -23.89 60.61
N LEU A 116 -3.03 -24.86 59.78
CA LEU A 116 -3.99 -25.76 59.16
C LEU A 116 -3.68 -27.20 59.55
N VAL A 117 -4.72 -28.02 59.67
CA VAL A 117 -4.61 -29.47 59.86
C VAL A 117 -5.61 -30.16 58.94
N ALA A 118 -5.17 -31.20 58.22
CA ALA A 118 -6.07 -32.03 57.44
C ALA A 118 -6.57 -33.20 58.28
N ARG A 119 -7.82 -33.62 58.02
CA ARG A 119 -8.48 -34.78 58.62
C ARG A 119 -9.36 -35.48 57.61
N ASP A 120 -9.43 -36.79 57.72
CA ASP A 120 -10.26 -37.70 56.93
C ASP A 120 -11.51 -38.18 57.73
N GLY A 121 -11.46 -38.05 59.05
CA GLY A 121 -12.51 -38.42 59.99
C GLY A 121 -11.92 -38.94 61.29
N ASP A 122 -11.04 -39.94 61.17
CA ASP A 122 -10.44 -40.69 62.27
C ASP A 122 -8.95 -40.37 62.49
N ALA A 123 -8.26 -39.87 61.46
CA ALA A 123 -6.85 -39.51 61.51
C ALA A 123 -6.61 -38.03 61.15
N ARG A 124 -5.42 -37.52 61.50
CA ARG A 124 -5.03 -36.11 61.31
C ARG A 124 -3.62 -35.99 60.78
N SER A 125 -3.42 -35.03 59.89
CA SER A 125 -2.11 -34.64 59.40
C SER A 125 -1.27 -33.94 60.48
N GLN A 126 0.00 -33.69 60.16
CA GLN A 126 0.78 -32.68 60.89
C GLN A 126 0.19 -31.27 60.67
N VAL A 127 0.43 -30.37 61.64
CA VAL A 127 -0.02 -28.98 61.54
C VAL A 127 0.89 -28.22 60.58
N LEU A 128 0.30 -27.74 59.48
CA LEU A 128 0.97 -26.88 58.52
C LEU A 128 0.84 -25.43 58.95
N THR A 129 1.96 -24.74 59.17
CA THR A 129 2.00 -23.34 59.60
C THR A 129 2.46 -22.45 58.45
N PHE A 130 1.66 -21.44 58.11
CA PHE A 130 2.03 -20.35 57.22
C PHE A 130 2.16 -19.05 57.98
N HIS A 131 3.16 -18.26 57.63
CA HIS A 131 3.18 -16.85 57.96
C HIS A 131 2.55 -16.07 56.82
N THR A 132 1.68 -15.10 57.12
CA THR A 132 1.14 -14.19 56.12
C THR A 132 1.79 -12.82 56.27
N ILE A 133 1.99 -12.12 55.16
CA ILE A 133 2.44 -10.72 55.20
C ILE A 133 1.39 -9.88 54.48
N SER A 134 0.79 -8.96 55.23
CA SER A 134 -0.10 -7.94 54.70
C SER A 134 0.75 -6.93 53.92
N THR A 135 0.62 -6.96 52.60
CA THR A 135 1.41 -6.14 51.69
C THR A 135 0.50 -5.03 51.15
N PRO A 136 0.83 -3.74 51.34
CA PRO A 136 0.11 -2.68 50.65
C PRO A 136 0.21 -2.91 49.15
N VAL A 137 -0.91 -2.78 48.43
CA VAL A 137 -0.92 -2.88 46.98
C VAL A 137 -0.27 -1.61 46.44
N GLU A 138 1.06 -1.65 46.30
CA GLU A 138 1.81 -0.66 45.57
C GLU A 138 1.88 -1.09 44.10
N ASN A 139 1.54 -0.14 43.24
CA ASN A 139 1.59 -0.31 41.80
C ASN A 139 2.92 0.30 41.34
N SER A 140 3.93 -0.55 41.13
CA SER A 140 5.22 -0.11 40.62
C SER A 140 5.16 -0.02 39.09
N MET A 141 5.69 1.08 38.55
CA MET A 141 5.84 1.31 37.12
C MET A 141 7.27 0.91 36.73
N GLU A 142 7.46 -0.26 36.14
CA GLU A 142 8.79 -0.65 35.64
C GLU A 142 9.17 0.19 34.40
N ASN A 143 10.41 0.69 34.36
CA ASN A 143 10.90 1.59 33.32
C ASN A 143 11.02 0.92 31.95
N LYS A 144 9.92 0.93 31.20
CA LYS A 144 9.84 1.21 29.76
C LYS A 144 8.38 1.57 29.50
N ILE A 145 8.06 2.35 28.47
CA ILE A 145 6.68 2.49 27.97
C ILE A 145 6.73 2.32 26.44
N ILE A 146 5.93 1.40 25.89
CA ILE A 146 5.64 1.14 24.48
C ILE A 146 4.15 0.76 24.38
N SER A 147 3.58 0.61 23.17
CA SER A 147 2.20 0.13 23.02
C SER A 147 1.93 -1.26 23.67
N CYS A 148 3.00 -1.92 24.08
CA CYS A 148 3.14 -3.18 24.81
C CYS A 148 3.37 -2.96 26.34
N ASN A 149 3.00 -1.80 26.88
CA ASN A 149 3.55 -1.29 28.15
C ASN A 149 2.59 -0.42 28.98
N LEU A 150 1.30 -0.71 28.89
CA LEU A 150 0.45 -0.59 30.07
C LEU A 150 0.62 -1.89 30.87
N SER A 151 1.81 -2.13 31.41
CA SER A 151 2.03 -3.24 32.34
C SER A 151 2.20 -2.67 33.73
N PHE A 152 1.21 -2.89 34.58
CA PHE A 152 1.35 -2.67 36.01
C PHE A 152 1.56 -4.01 36.69
N THR A 153 2.55 -4.07 37.57
CA THR A 153 2.73 -5.22 38.45
C THR A 153 2.24 -4.86 39.83
N ALA A 154 1.29 -5.61 40.36
CA ALA A 154 0.91 -5.50 41.77
C ALA A 154 2.05 -6.08 42.64
N SER A 155 2.31 -5.46 43.80
CA SER A 155 3.24 -6.00 44.82
C SER A 155 2.89 -7.42 45.31
N VAL A 156 1.69 -7.92 44.98
CA VAL A 156 1.22 -9.28 45.21
C VAL A 156 0.97 -9.96 43.86
N PRO A 157 1.65 -11.10 43.56
CA PRO A 157 1.42 -11.87 42.35
C PRO A 157 -0.05 -12.31 42.20
N ASP A 158 -0.54 -12.37 40.96
CA ASP A 158 -1.86 -12.88 40.55
C ASP A 158 -3.10 -12.09 41.04
N LEU A 159 -2.94 -10.85 41.51
CA LEU A 159 -4.11 -9.98 41.75
C LEU A 159 -4.68 -9.49 40.41
N PRO A 160 -6.00 -9.62 40.15
CA PRO A 160 -6.62 -9.04 38.97
C PRO A 160 -6.54 -7.50 39.05
N LEU A 161 -5.95 -6.89 38.02
CA LEU A 161 -5.86 -5.44 37.88
C LEU A 161 -6.88 -4.94 36.87
N SER A 162 -7.69 -3.98 37.28
CA SER A 162 -8.56 -3.20 36.40
C SER A 162 -8.07 -1.77 36.29
N PHE A 163 -8.25 -1.20 35.11
CA PHE A 163 -7.87 0.15 34.77
C PHE A 163 -9.15 0.95 34.54
N SER A 164 -9.25 2.13 35.13
CA SER A 164 -10.39 3.04 34.98
C SER A 164 -9.90 4.37 34.42
N ILE A 165 -10.39 4.76 33.24
CA ILE A 165 -10.05 6.03 32.59
C ILE A 165 -10.81 7.15 33.29
N VAL A 166 -10.06 8.05 33.91
CA VAL A 166 -10.58 9.22 34.65
C VAL A 166 -10.40 10.53 33.91
N GLY A 167 -9.48 10.57 32.93
CA GLY A 167 -9.29 11.70 32.02
C GLY A 167 -9.33 11.19 30.58
N LEU A 168 -10.28 11.70 29.79
CA LEU A 168 -10.43 11.28 28.39
C LEU A 168 -9.35 11.91 27.50
N PRO A 169 -8.94 11.23 26.42
CA PRO A 169 -8.07 11.81 25.40
C PRO A 169 -8.78 12.89 24.57
N ASP A 170 -8.00 13.87 24.09
CA ASP A 170 -8.53 15.03 23.34
C ASP A 170 -8.65 14.73 21.84
N HIS A 171 -7.89 13.77 21.32
CA HIS A 171 -7.73 13.52 19.88
C HIS A 171 -8.03 12.07 19.47
N GLY A 172 -8.62 11.28 20.37
CA GLY A 172 -9.02 9.92 20.07
C GLY A 172 -9.93 9.33 21.13
N VAL A 173 -10.01 8.00 21.13
CA VAL A 173 -10.76 7.20 22.10
C VAL A 173 -10.01 5.91 22.40
N VAL A 174 -10.16 5.40 23.61
CA VAL A 174 -9.71 4.05 23.97
C VAL A 174 -10.85 3.07 23.66
N GLU A 175 -10.53 2.01 22.93
CA GLU A 175 -11.47 0.96 22.56
C GLU A 175 -11.03 -0.40 23.09
N CYS A 176 -12.01 -1.17 23.55
CA CYS A 176 -11.83 -2.51 24.06
C CYS A 176 -12.65 -3.50 23.24
N SER A 177 -12.15 -4.73 23.11
CA SER A 177 -12.88 -5.82 22.49
C SER A 177 -13.27 -6.88 23.51
N PRO A 178 -14.57 -7.08 23.80
CA PRO A 178 -15.02 -8.12 24.74
C PRO A 178 -14.87 -9.53 24.15
N ASN A 179 -14.95 -9.68 22.82
CA ASN A 179 -14.75 -10.93 22.08
C ASN A 179 -13.91 -10.62 20.83
N ASP A 180 -12.76 -11.30 20.68
CA ASP A 180 -11.67 -11.13 19.68
C ASP A 180 -12.07 -10.61 18.27
N GLY A 181 -12.50 -9.34 18.15
CA GLY A 181 -12.79 -8.76 16.84
C GLY A 181 -13.67 -7.50 16.80
N HIS A 182 -14.61 -7.31 17.73
CA HIS A 182 -15.43 -6.08 17.75
C HIS A 182 -14.93 -5.12 18.83
N PHE A 183 -14.46 -3.94 18.42
CA PHE A 183 -13.94 -2.90 19.31
C PHE A 183 -14.97 -1.81 19.52
N ALA A 184 -15.20 -1.43 20.78
CA ALA A 184 -16.07 -0.33 21.18
C ALA A 184 -15.38 0.54 22.22
N VAL A 185 -15.80 1.81 22.31
CA VAL A 185 -15.27 2.74 23.31
C VAL A 185 -15.51 2.20 24.72
N CYS A 186 -14.48 2.20 25.55
CA CYS A 186 -14.52 1.69 26.91
C CYS A 186 -13.89 2.70 27.87
N SER A 187 -14.42 2.77 29.09
CA SER A 187 -13.81 3.53 30.21
C SER A 187 -13.03 2.62 31.16
N THR A 188 -13.18 1.30 31.04
CA THR A 188 -12.51 0.32 31.90
C THR A 188 -11.98 -0.86 31.09
N PHE A 189 -10.85 -1.42 31.52
CA PHE A 189 -10.23 -2.62 30.95
C PHE A 189 -9.36 -3.34 31.97
N THR A 190 -8.96 -4.59 31.71
CA THR A 190 -8.11 -5.39 32.61
C THR A 190 -6.72 -5.61 32.05
N GLN A 191 -5.76 -6.00 32.90
CA GLN A 191 -4.41 -6.37 32.45
C GLN A 191 -4.45 -7.52 31.42
N GLU A 192 -5.31 -8.53 31.63
CA GLU A 192 -5.49 -9.63 30.68
C GLU A 192 -5.92 -9.14 29.28
N GLN A 193 -6.80 -8.15 29.21
CA GLN A 193 -7.23 -7.57 27.92
C GLN A 193 -6.09 -6.83 27.23
N ILE A 194 -5.21 -6.16 27.97
CA ILE A 194 -4.01 -5.52 27.42
C ILE A 194 -3.05 -6.58 26.88
N ASP A 195 -2.77 -7.62 27.67
CA ASP A 195 -1.83 -8.69 27.32
C ASP A 195 -2.28 -9.48 26.09
N ARG A 196 -3.59 -9.63 25.90
CA ARG A 196 -4.20 -10.25 24.70
C ARG A 196 -4.33 -9.30 23.50
N GLY A 197 -3.93 -8.03 23.62
CA GLY A 197 -4.05 -7.04 22.55
C GLY A 197 -5.50 -6.61 22.24
N LEU A 198 -6.41 -6.75 23.21
CA LEU A 198 -7.83 -6.42 23.10
C LEU A 198 -8.15 -4.97 23.50
N VAL A 199 -7.15 -4.17 23.86
CA VAL A 199 -7.26 -2.74 24.14
C VAL A 199 -6.46 -1.98 23.09
N ARG A 200 -7.06 -0.95 22.49
CA ARG A 200 -6.39 -0.10 21.49
C ARG A 200 -6.79 1.36 21.63
N PHE A 201 -5.92 2.24 21.17
CA PHE A 201 -6.26 3.65 20.96
C PHE A 201 -6.68 3.87 19.51
N ARG A 202 -7.80 4.57 19.28
CA ARG A 202 -8.24 5.02 17.96
C ARG A 202 -8.18 6.54 17.88
N HIS A 203 -7.32 7.06 17.02
CA HIS A 203 -7.26 8.48 16.70
C HIS A 203 -8.53 8.91 15.94
N THR A 204 -9.16 10.00 16.38
CA THR A 204 -10.41 10.52 15.80
C THR A 204 -10.30 11.98 15.37
N SER A 205 -9.18 12.66 15.66
CA SER A 205 -8.99 14.04 15.26
C SER A 205 -8.86 14.18 13.74
N SER A 206 -9.55 15.18 13.19
CA SER A 206 -9.38 15.65 11.82
C SER A 206 -8.16 16.57 11.66
N HIS A 207 -7.62 17.06 12.77
CA HIS A 207 -6.37 17.81 12.80
C HIS A 207 -5.16 16.86 12.86
N HIS A 208 -3.95 17.37 12.65
CA HIS A 208 -2.70 16.60 12.73
C HIS A 208 -1.95 16.89 14.05
N PRO A 209 -2.49 16.50 15.23
CA PRO A 209 -1.78 16.68 16.49
C PRO A 209 -0.54 15.79 16.53
N THR A 210 0.48 16.22 17.27
CA THR A 210 1.71 15.45 17.47
C THR A 210 1.66 14.57 18.72
N GLN A 211 0.72 14.82 19.63
CA GLN A 211 0.57 14.11 20.89
C GLN A 211 -0.88 14.10 21.37
N ASP A 212 -1.19 13.17 22.27
CA ASP A 212 -2.45 13.09 23.02
C ASP A 212 -2.15 12.45 24.39
N MET A 213 -3.12 12.47 25.31
CA MET A 213 -2.96 11.88 26.64
C MET A 213 -4.30 11.47 27.20
N PHE A 214 -4.34 10.32 27.88
CA PHE A 214 -5.47 9.99 28.76
C PHE A 214 -4.96 9.69 30.17
N SER A 215 -5.82 9.92 31.15
CA SER A 215 -5.51 9.68 32.56
C SER A 215 -6.31 8.49 33.08
N PHE A 216 -5.70 7.65 33.90
CA PHE A 216 -6.34 6.45 34.42
C PHE A 216 -5.88 6.14 35.86
N GLN A 217 -6.69 5.35 36.55
CA GLN A 217 -6.34 4.75 37.84
C GLN A 217 -6.32 3.24 37.70
N VAL A 218 -5.52 2.58 38.52
CA VAL A 218 -5.42 1.13 38.61
C VAL A 218 -6.09 0.70 39.90
N GLU A 219 -7.02 -0.23 39.78
CA GLU A 219 -7.82 -0.78 40.85
C GLU A 219 -7.49 -2.25 41.06
N SER A 220 -7.38 -2.67 42.32
CA SER A 220 -7.23 -4.07 42.69
C SER A 220 -7.89 -4.35 44.04
N GLY A 221 -9.06 -4.99 44.01
CA GLY A 221 -9.91 -5.12 45.19
C GLY A 221 -10.42 -3.76 45.66
N GLU A 222 -10.15 -3.40 46.92
CA GLU A 222 -10.52 -2.09 47.51
C GLU A 222 -9.46 -1.00 47.30
N TYR A 223 -8.31 -1.33 46.69
CA TYR A 223 -7.21 -0.39 46.49
C TYR A 223 -7.34 0.32 45.16
N VAL A 224 -7.19 1.64 45.18
CA VAL A 224 -7.17 2.52 44.00
C VAL A 224 -5.86 3.29 44.00
N SER A 225 -5.16 3.30 42.86
CA SER A 225 -3.91 4.03 42.71
C SER A 225 -4.12 5.55 42.61
N MET A 226 -3.01 6.30 42.68
CA MET A 226 -2.99 7.68 42.20
C MET A 226 -3.34 7.74 40.69
N ILE A 227 -3.71 8.93 40.21
CA ILE A 227 -3.98 9.14 38.78
C ILE A 227 -2.67 9.07 38.00
N HIS A 228 -2.62 8.18 37.02
CA HIS A 228 -1.53 8.04 36.07
C HIS A 228 -1.90 8.67 34.73
N ASN A 229 -0.90 9.19 34.02
CA ASN A 229 -1.07 9.80 32.71
C ASN A 229 -0.38 8.94 31.65
N PHE A 230 -1.13 8.48 30.66
CA PHE A 230 -0.62 7.79 29.49
C PHE A 230 -0.49 8.76 28.33
N ARG A 231 0.75 9.09 27.95
CA ARG A 231 1.02 9.99 26.81
C ARG A 231 1.18 9.20 25.52
N LEU A 232 0.49 9.67 24.49
CA LEU A 232 0.56 9.18 23.12
C LEU A 232 1.35 10.18 22.28
N MET A 233 2.27 9.70 21.46
CA MET A 233 2.92 10.51 20.43
C MET A 233 2.48 10.02 19.06
N PHE A 234 1.94 10.92 18.25
CA PHE A 234 1.54 10.62 16.88
C PHE A 234 2.69 10.94 15.94
N ILE A 235 3.12 9.92 15.19
CA ILE A 235 4.16 10.07 14.18
C ILE A 235 3.46 10.16 12.83
N PRO A 236 3.70 11.22 12.03
CA PRO A 236 3.07 11.35 10.72
C PRO A 236 3.50 10.18 9.82
N MET A 237 2.50 9.58 9.16
CA MET A 237 2.75 8.58 8.13
C MET A 237 3.18 9.29 6.85
N ASN A 238 4.28 8.86 6.29
CA ASN A 238 4.74 9.31 4.97
C ASN A 238 4.62 8.17 3.97
N VAL A 239 4.19 8.48 2.75
CA VAL A 239 4.22 7.56 1.61
C VAL A 239 5.37 7.96 0.72
N LYS A 240 6.21 6.99 0.35
CA LYS A 240 7.31 7.21 -0.59
C LYS A 240 7.24 6.17 -1.70
N VAL A 241 7.40 6.61 -2.94
CA VAL A 241 7.61 5.72 -4.08
C VAL A 241 9.12 5.48 -4.20
N PHE A 242 9.54 4.25 -3.92
CA PHE A 242 10.94 3.84 -3.94
C PHE A 242 11.39 3.45 -5.34
N ASN A 243 10.59 2.64 -6.04
CA ASN A 243 10.86 2.30 -7.43
C ASN A 243 9.83 3.02 -8.31
N ARG A 244 10.33 3.74 -9.30
CA ARG A 244 9.56 4.38 -10.36
C ARG A 244 10.42 4.35 -11.62
N GLU A 245 10.80 3.14 -12.00
CA GLU A 245 11.69 2.90 -13.13
C GLU A 245 10.90 3.05 -14.43
N VAL A 246 11.59 3.56 -15.45
CA VAL A 246 11.01 3.70 -16.80
C VAL A 246 10.60 2.33 -17.30
N PHE A 247 9.34 2.20 -17.71
CA PHE A 247 8.82 0.93 -18.22
C PHE A 247 9.14 0.78 -19.70
N MET A 248 10.17 -0.01 -19.98
CA MET A 248 10.71 -0.20 -21.33
C MET A 248 10.00 -1.36 -22.03
N LEU A 249 9.39 -1.08 -23.18
CA LEU A 249 8.82 -2.07 -24.08
C LEU A 249 9.71 -2.19 -25.31
N ASN A 250 10.54 -3.22 -25.37
CA ASN A 250 11.51 -3.41 -26.45
C ASN A 250 10.97 -4.41 -27.49
N GLY A 251 10.37 -3.89 -28.56
CA GLY A 251 9.78 -4.68 -29.64
C GLY A 251 8.49 -5.43 -29.29
N THR A 252 7.99 -5.28 -28.05
CA THR A 252 6.74 -5.89 -27.61
C THR A 252 5.67 -4.84 -27.41
N GLU A 253 4.46 -5.08 -27.92
CA GLU A 253 3.33 -4.15 -27.72
C GLU A 253 2.75 -4.18 -26.31
N THR A 254 3.10 -5.21 -25.55
CA THR A 254 2.55 -5.47 -24.23
C THR A 254 3.66 -5.72 -23.24
N GLY A 255 3.43 -5.31 -22.00
CA GLY A 255 4.28 -5.63 -20.87
C GLY A 255 3.46 -5.72 -19.58
N THR A 256 3.94 -6.51 -18.64
CA THR A 256 3.36 -6.64 -17.31
C THR A 256 4.25 -5.93 -16.32
N LEU A 257 3.66 -5.04 -15.52
CA LEU A 257 4.37 -4.32 -14.48
C LEU A 257 4.63 -5.25 -13.30
N ASP A 258 5.79 -5.10 -12.68
CA ASP A 258 6.11 -5.72 -11.41
C ASP A 258 6.74 -4.72 -10.42
N ARG A 259 7.10 -5.23 -9.23
CA ARG A 259 7.67 -4.42 -8.14
C ARG A 259 8.94 -3.67 -8.54
N ALA A 260 9.74 -4.21 -9.47
CA ALA A 260 10.94 -3.51 -9.92
C ALA A 260 10.60 -2.24 -10.71
N ASN A 261 9.45 -2.24 -11.39
CA ASN A 261 8.98 -1.06 -12.11
C ASN A 261 8.39 -0.01 -11.16
N LEU A 262 7.46 -0.42 -10.30
CA LEU A 262 6.72 0.50 -9.43
C LEU A 262 6.53 -0.07 -8.03
N PHE A 263 7.09 0.61 -7.02
CA PHE A 263 7.02 0.19 -5.63
C PHE A 263 6.88 1.38 -4.69
N ALA A 264 5.83 1.38 -3.88
CA ALA A 264 5.60 2.35 -2.83
C ALA A 264 5.61 1.69 -1.44
N TRP A 265 6.00 2.48 -0.44
CA TRP A 265 6.09 2.03 0.94
C TRP A 265 5.80 3.19 1.90
N THR A 266 5.35 2.86 3.11
CA THR A 266 5.06 3.83 4.16
C THR A 266 6.07 3.81 5.30
N PHE A 267 6.40 4.98 5.83
CA PHE A 267 7.29 5.14 6.98
C PHE A 267 6.55 5.89 8.10
N PRO A 268 6.75 5.56 9.40
CA PRO A 268 7.72 4.61 9.97
C PRO A 268 7.31 3.14 9.97
N LYS A 269 6.02 2.84 9.79
CA LYS A 269 5.50 1.47 9.72
C LYS A 269 5.05 1.14 8.31
N SER A 270 5.37 -0.07 7.86
CA SER A 270 4.90 -0.62 6.59
C SER A 270 3.38 -0.86 6.64
N TYR A 271 2.68 -0.42 5.59
CA TYR A 271 1.25 -0.67 5.39
C TYR A 271 1.05 -1.92 4.53
N PRO A 272 -0.05 -2.67 4.72
CA PRO A 272 -0.31 -3.85 3.89
C PRO A 272 -0.44 -3.49 2.39
N PRO A 273 0.22 -4.23 1.47
CA PRO A 273 0.24 -3.92 0.03
C PRO A 273 -1.13 -3.79 -0.62
N GLU A 274 -2.14 -4.51 -0.13
CA GLU A 274 -3.53 -4.45 -0.58
C GLU A 274 -4.25 -3.15 -0.21
N LYS A 275 -3.69 -2.36 0.72
CA LYS A 275 -4.23 -1.05 1.14
C LYS A 275 -3.45 0.15 0.58
N LEU A 276 -2.35 -0.09 -0.13
CA LEU A 276 -1.60 0.93 -0.87
C LEU A 276 -2.19 1.07 -2.26
N VAL A 277 -3.06 2.07 -2.46
CA VAL A 277 -3.86 2.24 -3.68
C VAL A 277 -3.23 3.26 -4.61
N TYR A 278 -2.93 2.85 -5.83
CA TYR A 278 -2.54 3.72 -6.93
C TYR A 278 -3.79 4.22 -7.64
N HIS A 279 -4.11 5.50 -7.46
CA HIS A 279 -5.23 6.17 -8.12
C HIS A 279 -4.75 6.84 -9.40
N ILE A 280 -5.36 6.52 -10.54
CA ILE A 280 -4.98 7.05 -11.85
C ILE A 280 -5.70 8.36 -12.11
N GLU A 281 -4.94 9.44 -12.20
CA GLU A 281 -5.43 10.77 -12.55
C GLU A 281 -5.53 10.91 -14.07
N GLU A 282 -4.48 10.51 -14.79
CA GLU A 282 -4.41 10.54 -16.25
C GLU A 282 -3.91 9.19 -16.77
N PRO A 283 -4.69 8.45 -17.58
CA PRO A 283 -4.24 7.20 -18.19
C PRO A 283 -3.27 7.46 -19.35
N PRO A 284 -2.53 6.44 -19.81
CA PRO A 284 -1.66 6.57 -20.97
C PRO A 284 -2.41 6.96 -22.25
N LYS A 285 -1.73 7.69 -23.12
CA LYS A 285 -2.27 8.22 -24.38
C LYS A 285 -2.14 7.22 -25.53
N TYR A 286 -1.04 6.48 -25.59
CA TYR A 286 -0.70 5.57 -26.69
C TYR A 286 -0.99 4.11 -26.37
N GLY A 287 -1.36 3.80 -25.13
CA GLY A 287 -1.80 2.47 -24.73
C GLY A 287 -2.84 2.45 -23.62
N ILE A 288 -3.10 1.25 -23.12
CA ILE A 288 -4.13 0.95 -22.13
C ILE A 288 -3.48 0.19 -20.98
N LEU A 289 -3.72 0.68 -19.76
CA LEU A 289 -3.51 -0.10 -18.55
C LEU A 289 -4.67 -1.04 -18.31
N SER A 290 -4.37 -2.26 -17.86
CA SER A 290 -5.37 -3.27 -17.57
C SER A 290 -4.97 -4.11 -16.36
N ARG A 291 -5.97 -4.53 -15.57
CA ARG A 291 -5.82 -5.42 -14.43
C ARG A 291 -6.47 -6.77 -14.73
N ARG A 292 -5.74 -7.85 -14.49
CA ARG A 292 -6.28 -9.22 -14.57
C ARG A 292 -7.06 -9.55 -13.29
N ILE A 293 -8.35 -9.86 -13.43
CA ILE A 293 -9.24 -10.26 -12.34
C ILE A 293 -10.01 -11.52 -12.77
N ASN A 294 -9.90 -12.60 -12.01
CA ASN A 294 -10.55 -13.88 -12.30
C ASN A 294 -10.34 -14.36 -13.75
N GLY A 295 -9.10 -14.22 -14.23
CA GLY A 295 -8.71 -14.59 -15.60
C GLY A 295 -9.09 -13.58 -16.70
N LYS A 296 -9.96 -12.60 -16.42
CA LYS A 296 -10.38 -11.56 -17.38
C LYS A 296 -9.54 -10.29 -17.21
N SER A 297 -9.17 -9.65 -18.32
CA SER A 297 -8.49 -8.36 -18.30
C SER A 297 -9.52 -7.22 -18.26
N ARG A 298 -9.40 -6.31 -17.28
CA ARG A 298 -10.26 -5.12 -17.15
C ARG A 298 -9.43 -3.86 -17.34
N ARG A 299 -9.90 -2.94 -18.18
CA ARG A 299 -9.26 -1.64 -18.42
C ARG A 299 -9.22 -0.79 -17.15
N ILE A 300 -8.10 -0.09 -16.95
CA ILE A 300 -7.89 0.92 -15.92
C ILE A 300 -7.83 2.27 -16.65
N GLY A 301 -8.80 3.14 -16.39
CA GLY A 301 -8.89 4.48 -16.98
C GLY A 301 -8.78 5.59 -15.94
N VAL A 302 -9.22 6.78 -16.31
CA VAL A 302 -9.34 7.93 -15.39
C VAL A 302 -10.13 7.53 -14.15
N SER A 303 -9.67 7.96 -12.97
CA SER A 303 -10.26 7.69 -11.65
C SER A 303 -10.32 6.20 -11.24
N SER A 304 -9.77 5.30 -12.05
CA SER A 304 -9.62 3.89 -11.69
C SER A 304 -8.41 3.70 -10.77
N ASN A 305 -8.28 2.52 -10.18
CA ASN A 305 -7.17 2.23 -9.29
C ASN A 305 -6.72 0.77 -9.36
N PHE A 306 -5.51 0.55 -8.82
CA PHE A 306 -4.95 -0.76 -8.49
C PHE A 306 -4.12 -0.66 -7.21
N THR A 307 -3.69 -1.79 -6.65
CA THR A 307 -2.93 -1.83 -5.39
C THR A 307 -1.47 -2.20 -5.59
N GLN A 308 -0.61 -1.98 -4.59
CA GLN A 308 0.75 -2.52 -4.60
C GLN A 308 0.71 -4.06 -4.70
N ALA A 309 -0.26 -4.71 -4.07
CA ALA A 309 -0.46 -6.16 -4.21
C ALA A 309 -0.77 -6.57 -5.66
N ASP A 310 -1.52 -5.76 -6.42
CA ASP A 310 -1.79 -6.05 -7.84
C ASP A 310 -0.51 -6.01 -8.69
N ILE A 311 0.41 -5.08 -8.40
CA ILE A 311 1.73 -5.01 -9.06
C ILE A 311 2.62 -6.18 -8.63
N ASP A 312 2.72 -6.43 -7.33
CA ASP A 312 3.55 -7.51 -6.76
C ASP A 312 3.14 -8.88 -7.32
N ASN A 313 1.82 -9.09 -7.54
CA ASN A 313 1.26 -10.30 -8.13
C ASN A 313 1.21 -10.28 -9.67
N ARG A 314 1.84 -9.29 -10.32
CA ARG A 314 1.93 -9.17 -11.79
C ARG A 314 0.57 -9.17 -12.49
N LEU A 315 -0.42 -8.52 -11.88
CA LEU A 315 -1.79 -8.42 -12.42
C LEU A 315 -1.99 -7.20 -13.29
N ILE A 316 -1.09 -6.22 -13.24
CA ILE A 316 -1.17 -4.97 -14.02
C ILE A 316 -0.36 -5.10 -15.29
N SER A 317 -1.01 -4.87 -16.43
CA SER A 317 -0.38 -4.93 -17.75
C SER A 317 -0.72 -3.71 -18.59
N PHE A 318 0.27 -3.24 -19.32
CA PHE A 318 0.13 -2.21 -20.33
C PHE A 318 0.11 -2.84 -21.73
N LYS A 319 -0.71 -2.30 -22.62
CA LYS A 319 -0.76 -2.67 -24.03
C LYS A 319 -0.92 -1.43 -24.91
N LEU A 320 -0.08 -1.28 -25.93
CA LEU A 320 -0.25 -0.24 -26.94
C LEU A 320 -1.57 -0.40 -27.70
N HIS A 321 -2.17 0.73 -28.09
CA HIS A 321 -3.38 0.73 -28.92
C HIS A 321 -3.13 0.13 -30.31
N PHE A 322 -1.96 0.41 -30.87
CA PHE A 322 -1.55 0.02 -32.22
C PHE A 322 -0.05 -0.29 -32.22
N MET A 323 0.39 -1.12 -33.16
CA MET A 323 1.82 -1.31 -33.47
C MET A 323 2.47 0.04 -33.76
N GLN A 324 3.55 0.35 -33.05
CA GLN A 324 4.32 1.58 -33.22
C GLN A 324 5.62 1.29 -33.98
N TYR A 325 6.01 2.20 -34.86
CA TYR A 325 7.15 2.02 -35.77
C TYR A 325 8.34 2.94 -35.47
N SER A 326 8.12 3.94 -34.62
CA SER A 326 9.13 4.80 -34.03
C SER A 326 9.11 4.66 -32.52
N ILE A 327 10.12 5.23 -31.84
CA ILE A 327 10.13 5.33 -30.39
C ILE A 327 8.91 6.14 -29.93
N ILE A 328 8.20 5.64 -28.92
CA ILE A 328 7.08 6.34 -28.28
C ILE A 328 7.43 6.57 -26.82
N ASN A 329 7.20 7.80 -26.35
CA ASN A 329 7.20 8.16 -24.95
C ASN A 329 5.74 8.37 -24.52
N ASP A 330 5.26 7.48 -23.67
CA ASP A 330 3.93 7.53 -23.07
C ASP A 330 4.08 7.60 -21.55
N PHE A 331 3.02 7.96 -20.84
CA PHE A 331 3.06 8.05 -19.38
C PHE A 331 1.67 7.97 -18.79
N PHE A 332 1.57 7.74 -17.48
CA PHE A 332 0.35 8.01 -16.73
C PHE A 332 0.64 8.80 -15.47
N LEU A 333 -0.33 9.60 -15.04
CA LEU A 333 -0.28 10.33 -13.76
C LEU A 333 -1.08 9.59 -12.70
N PHE A 334 -0.51 9.49 -11.51
CA PHE A 334 -1.12 8.78 -10.39
C PHE A 334 -0.76 9.37 -9.03
N ARG A 335 -1.56 9.03 -8.02
CA ARG A 335 -1.22 9.22 -6.61
C ARG A 335 -1.26 7.89 -5.87
N VAL A 336 -0.42 7.75 -4.86
CA VAL A 336 -0.50 6.65 -3.91
C VAL A 336 -1.32 7.11 -2.70
N ILE A 337 -2.44 6.46 -2.49
CA ILE A 337 -3.42 6.78 -1.46
C ILE A 337 -3.41 5.66 -0.42
N THR A 338 -3.32 6.07 0.83
CA THR A 338 -3.58 5.24 2.01
C THR A 338 -4.81 5.82 2.74
N PRO A 339 -5.38 5.12 3.72
CA PRO A 339 -6.48 5.68 4.51
C PRO A 339 -6.14 6.99 5.25
N ALA A 340 -4.84 7.27 5.49
CA ALA A 340 -4.39 8.41 6.29
C ALA A 340 -3.80 9.55 5.46
N ILE A 341 -3.14 9.24 4.33
CA ILE A 341 -2.42 10.24 3.52
C ILE A 341 -2.46 9.87 2.04
N SER A 342 -2.41 10.90 1.19
CA SER A 342 -2.24 10.81 -0.25
C SER A 342 -0.91 11.43 -0.65
N SER A 343 -0.17 10.80 -1.56
CA SER A 343 1.05 11.36 -2.11
C SER A 343 0.77 12.59 -2.99
N GLU A 344 1.84 13.27 -3.39
CA GLU A 344 1.81 14.16 -4.55
C GLU A 344 1.46 13.39 -5.84
N SER A 345 1.09 14.14 -6.88
CA SER A 345 0.87 13.60 -8.23
C SER A 345 2.22 13.19 -8.83
N LEU A 346 2.32 11.94 -9.27
CA LEU A 346 3.53 11.35 -9.79
C LEU A 346 3.30 10.85 -11.22
N ARG A 347 4.34 10.97 -12.03
CA ARG A 347 4.36 10.51 -13.42
C ARG A 347 5.12 9.20 -13.55
N PHE A 348 4.52 8.20 -14.18
CA PHE A 348 5.17 6.92 -14.50
C PHE A 348 5.45 6.87 -16.01
N GLU A 349 6.71 6.82 -16.40
CA GLU A 349 7.13 6.83 -17.81
C GLU A 349 7.08 5.43 -18.43
N ILE A 350 6.60 5.38 -19.67
CA ILE A 350 6.55 4.18 -20.50
C ILE A 350 7.23 4.52 -21.82
N ILE A 351 8.30 3.81 -22.15
CA ILE A 351 9.02 4.00 -23.42
C ILE A 351 8.90 2.74 -24.24
N PHE A 352 8.30 2.87 -25.42
CA PHE A 352 8.36 1.83 -26.43
C PHE A 352 9.55 2.08 -27.35
N ILE A 353 10.43 1.09 -27.46
CA ILE A 353 11.50 1.06 -28.44
C ILE A 353 11.16 -0.03 -29.45
N PRO A 354 10.99 0.32 -30.73
CA PRO A 354 10.80 -0.69 -31.76
C PRO A 354 12.07 -1.55 -31.90
N THR A 355 11.92 -2.84 -32.22
CA THR A 355 13.06 -3.67 -32.65
C THR A 355 13.66 -3.14 -33.94
N GLN A 356 14.93 -3.49 -34.23
CA GLN A 356 15.66 -3.19 -35.49
C GLN A 356 14.91 -3.59 -36.78
N THR A 357 13.75 -4.24 -36.64
CA THR A 357 12.80 -4.59 -37.69
C THR A 357 11.69 -3.56 -37.96
N SER A 358 11.81 -2.30 -37.53
CA SER A 358 10.77 -1.29 -37.77
C SER A 358 10.93 -0.54 -39.09
N ILE A 359 9.85 0.13 -39.50
CA ILE A 359 9.85 1.00 -40.68
C ILE A 359 10.90 2.10 -40.48
N GLN A 360 11.88 2.17 -41.38
CA GLN A 360 12.81 3.29 -41.49
C GLN A 360 12.22 4.30 -42.46
N LEU A 361 11.55 5.32 -41.94
CA LEU A 361 11.01 6.44 -42.72
C LEU A 361 11.87 7.68 -42.49
N VAL A 362 12.52 8.17 -43.54
CA VAL A 362 13.06 9.53 -43.62
C VAL A 362 12.00 10.41 -44.27
N ASN A 363 11.58 11.45 -43.58
CA ASN A 363 10.57 12.41 -44.04
C ASN A 363 10.93 13.80 -43.51
N ARG A 364 11.94 14.42 -44.13
CA ARG A 364 12.43 15.75 -43.74
C ARG A 364 11.62 16.82 -44.48
N THR A 365 11.39 17.94 -43.80
CA THR A 365 10.77 19.11 -44.42
C THR A 365 11.62 19.58 -45.58
N VAL A 366 11.02 19.70 -46.77
CA VAL A 366 11.70 20.22 -47.97
C VAL A 366 11.57 21.73 -47.97
N VAL A 367 12.68 22.43 -48.11
CA VAL A 367 12.71 23.89 -48.19
C VAL A 367 12.68 24.29 -49.66
N VAL A 368 11.76 25.17 -50.02
CA VAL A 368 11.68 25.72 -51.39
C VAL A 368 11.46 27.22 -51.30
N GLN A 369 11.99 27.95 -52.28
CA GLN A 369 11.67 29.36 -52.43
C GLN A 369 10.29 29.51 -53.08
N GLU A 370 9.59 30.57 -52.75
CA GLU A 370 8.31 30.90 -53.35
C GLU A 370 8.41 31.02 -54.89
N GLY A 371 7.47 30.37 -55.59
CA GLY A 371 7.39 30.33 -57.05
C GLY A 371 8.36 29.32 -57.69
N GLU A 372 9.30 28.79 -56.90
CA GLU A 372 10.31 27.87 -57.35
C GLU A 372 9.93 26.40 -57.10
N SER A 373 10.82 25.52 -57.57
CA SER A 373 10.68 24.08 -57.42
C SER A 373 11.84 23.46 -56.65
N ALA A 374 11.56 22.45 -55.83
CA ALA A 374 12.56 21.66 -55.12
C ALA A 374 12.44 20.16 -55.45
N THR A 375 13.56 19.54 -55.79
CA THR A 375 13.64 18.09 -56.00
C THR A 375 13.52 17.35 -54.67
N ILE A 376 12.71 16.30 -54.63
CA ILE A 376 12.60 15.39 -53.50
C ILE A 376 13.58 14.24 -53.73
N THR A 377 14.57 14.10 -52.83
CA THR A 377 15.65 13.12 -52.90
C THR A 377 15.51 12.09 -51.77
N GLN A 378 16.35 11.06 -51.76
CA GLN A 378 16.35 10.05 -50.69
C GLN A 378 16.67 10.62 -49.29
N ASP A 379 17.34 11.78 -49.23
CA ASP A 379 17.64 12.49 -47.99
C ASP A 379 16.42 13.18 -47.39
N SER A 380 15.43 13.55 -48.22
CA SER A 380 14.18 14.14 -47.76
C SER A 380 13.06 13.12 -47.63
N LEU A 381 13.00 12.12 -48.51
CA LEU A 381 12.02 11.05 -48.45
C LEU A 381 12.64 9.68 -48.78
N SER A 382 12.72 8.81 -47.79
CA SER A 382 13.05 7.39 -48.02
C SER A 382 12.29 6.48 -47.07
N LEU A 383 11.97 5.28 -47.54
CA LEU A 383 11.19 4.30 -46.79
C LEU A 383 11.77 2.91 -47.01
N ALA A 384 12.11 2.25 -45.91
CA ALA A 384 12.52 0.84 -45.91
C ALA A 384 11.85 0.09 -44.76
N THR A 385 11.53 -1.17 -44.98
CA THR A 385 11.21 -2.16 -43.96
C THR A 385 12.29 -3.24 -43.98
N PRO A 386 12.37 -4.13 -42.98
CA PRO A 386 13.37 -5.19 -42.97
C PRO A 386 13.20 -6.18 -44.13
N ASP A 387 12.01 -6.20 -44.69
CA ASP A 387 11.57 -7.18 -45.65
C ASP A 387 11.33 -6.60 -47.06
N ASP A 388 11.38 -5.28 -47.22
CA ASP A 388 11.31 -4.58 -48.50
C ASP A 388 11.94 -3.18 -48.44
N SER A 389 12.54 -2.74 -49.54
CA SER A 389 13.08 -1.39 -49.72
C SER A 389 12.47 -0.68 -50.94
N PHE A 390 11.47 -1.29 -51.60
CA PHE A 390 10.85 -0.77 -52.80
C PHE A 390 9.34 -0.53 -52.59
N PHE A 391 8.98 0.74 -52.49
CA PHE A 391 7.63 1.19 -52.17
C PHE A 391 7.02 1.96 -53.34
N VAL A 392 5.70 1.81 -53.46
CA VAL A 392 4.84 2.65 -54.29
C VAL A 392 4.14 3.63 -53.34
N PHE A 393 4.32 4.91 -53.58
CA PHE A 393 3.70 5.99 -52.83
C PHE A 393 2.50 6.51 -53.59
N THR A 394 1.32 6.44 -52.97
CA THR A 394 0.08 7.03 -53.49
C THR A 394 -0.14 8.39 -52.85
N LEU A 395 -0.35 9.41 -53.70
CA LEU A 395 -0.75 10.74 -53.25
C LEU A 395 -2.21 10.70 -52.78
N ALA A 396 -2.45 10.69 -51.48
CA ALA A 396 -3.80 10.66 -50.92
C ALA A 396 -4.44 12.05 -50.89
N LEU A 397 -3.67 13.07 -50.51
CA LEU A 397 -4.09 14.48 -50.55
C LEU A 397 -2.99 15.32 -51.20
N ALA A 398 -3.36 16.08 -52.22
CA ALA A 398 -2.48 17.01 -52.92
C ALA A 398 -2.14 18.22 -52.04
N PRO A 399 -0.96 18.86 -52.26
CA PRO A 399 -0.63 20.14 -51.64
C PRO A 399 -1.64 21.24 -51.98
N ALA A 400 -1.76 22.24 -51.09
CA ALA A 400 -2.69 23.35 -51.26
C ALA A 400 -2.09 24.55 -52.02
N HIS A 401 -0.77 24.75 -51.90
CA HIS A 401 -0.02 25.91 -52.43
C HIS A 401 1.06 25.48 -53.42
N GLY A 402 0.88 24.32 -54.05
CA GLY A 402 1.86 23.79 -54.99
C GLY A 402 1.38 22.51 -55.65
N ALA A 403 2.31 21.86 -56.36
CA ALA A 403 2.05 20.66 -57.11
C ALA A 403 3.24 19.70 -57.02
N LEU A 404 2.94 18.40 -56.96
CA LEU A 404 3.96 17.36 -57.05
C LEU A 404 4.09 16.94 -58.52
N VAL A 405 5.28 17.08 -59.09
CA VAL A 405 5.58 16.85 -60.51
C VAL A 405 6.57 15.70 -60.63
N LEU A 406 6.26 14.75 -61.50
CA LEU A 406 7.11 13.62 -61.83
C LEU A 406 7.72 13.82 -63.23
N LYS A 407 9.05 13.91 -63.31
CA LYS A 407 9.79 13.98 -64.58
C LYS A 407 9.82 12.61 -65.26
N THR A 408 9.39 12.52 -66.51
CA THR A 408 9.48 11.28 -67.30
C THR A 408 10.62 11.33 -68.33
N THR A 409 11.05 10.15 -68.79
CA THR A 409 12.17 9.99 -69.74
C THR A 409 11.94 10.62 -71.11
N ASN A 410 10.69 11.00 -71.43
CA ASN A 410 10.32 11.62 -72.70
C ASN A 410 10.18 13.15 -72.60
N PHE A 411 10.80 13.78 -71.59
CA PHE A 411 10.74 15.22 -71.31
C PHE A 411 9.33 15.78 -71.07
N THR A 412 8.34 14.93 -70.81
CA THR A 412 7.01 15.37 -70.36
C THR A 412 6.93 15.30 -68.85
N ASN A 413 6.79 16.46 -68.22
CA ASN A 413 6.55 16.58 -66.79
C ASN A 413 5.08 16.22 -66.51
N ARG A 414 4.84 15.28 -65.59
CA ARG A 414 3.49 14.89 -65.18
C ARG A 414 3.19 15.42 -63.79
N THR A 415 2.20 16.30 -63.69
CA THR A 415 1.65 16.70 -62.39
C THR A 415 0.83 15.57 -61.79
N LEU A 416 1.13 15.19 -60.55
CA LEU A 416 0.46 14.14 -59.80
C LEU A 416 -0.78 14.71 -59.09
N THR A 417 -1.92 14.06 -59.27
CA THR A 417 -3.16 14.36 -58.55
C THR A 417 -3.49 13.24 -57.55
N ALA A 418 -4.48 13.47 -56.68
CA ALA A 418 -4.89 12.48 -55.69
C ALA A 418 -5.21 11.12 -56.36
N GLY A 419 -4.68 10.04 -55.79
CA GLY A 419 -4.76 8.68 -56.32
C GLY A 419 -3.64 8.29 -57.30
N MET A 420 -2.82 9.24 -57.76
CA MET A 420 -1.64 8.92 -58.60
C MET A 420 -0.46 8.45 -57.74
N ASN A 421 0.46 7.71 -58.38
CA ASN A 421 1.57 7.04 -57.71
C ASN A 421 2.93 7.49 -58.24
N PHE A 422 3.94 7.39 -57.37
CA PHE A 422 5.37 7.38 -57.70
C PHE A 422 6.07 6.30 -56.87
N THR A 423 7.34 6.02 -57.14
CA THR A 423 8.07 4.89 -56.55
C THR A 423 9.34 5.32 -55.84
N THR A 424 9.92 4.42 -55.02
CA THR A 424 11.27 4.61 -54.46
C THR A 424 12.31 4.89 -55.55
N ARG A 425 12.17 4.29 -56.74
CA ARG A 425 13.06 4.55 -57.89
C ARG A 425 12.94 5.98 -58.39
N ASP A 426 11.72 6.51 -58.49
CA ASP A 426 11.50 7.87 -58.98
C ASP A 426 12.17 8.92 -58.06
N ILE A 427 12.19 8.67 -56.75
CA ILE A 427 12.92 9.51 -55.79
C ILE A 427 14.44 9.33 -55.94
N ALA A 428 14.91 8.08 -56.05
CA ALA A 428 16.33 7.77 -56.19
C ALA A 428 16.94 8.31 -57.50
N GLU A 429 16.14 8.41 -58.56
CA GLU A 429 16.50 9.01 -59.84
C GLU A 429 16.20 10.52 -59.91
N GLU A 430 15.86 11.16 -58.78
CA GLU A 430 15.62 12.61 -58.67
C GLU A 430 14.54 13.15 -59.62
N LYS A 431 13.55 12.29 -59.94
CA LYS A 431 12.45 12.63 -60.87
C LYS A 431 11.29 13.34 -60.19
N LEU A 432 11.16 13.21 -58.88
CA LEU A 432 10.07 13.79 -58.11
C LEU A 432 10.41 15.22 -57.67
N VAL A 433 9.55 16.18 -58.00
CA VAL A 433 9.76 17.61 -57.73
C VAL A 433 8.50 18.19 -57.11
N TYR A 434 8.64 18.99 -56.07
CA TYR A 434 7.58 19.87 -55.60
C TYR A 434 7.75 21.24 -56.25
N SER A 435 6.69 21.79 -56.84
CA SER A 435 6.65 23.14 -57.42
C SER A 435 5.67 23.98 -56.60
N HIS A 436 6.16 25.06 -55.99
CA HIS A 436 5.29 26.02 -55.32
C HIS A 436 4.51 26.84 -56.36
N SER A 437 3.27 27.24 -56.05
CA SER A 437 2.42 27.99 -56.99
C SER A 437 2.77 29.47 -57.10
N GLY A 438 3.65 29.99 -56.23
CA GLY A 438 3.90 31.42 -56.09
C GLY A 438 2.82 32.14 -55.28
N SER A 439 2.09 31.42 -54.43
CA SER A 439 1.13 32.04 -53.52
C SER A 439 1.78 32.32 -52.17
N GLU A 440 1.50 33.47 -51.58
CA GLU A 440 2.00 33.94 -50.28
C GLU A 440 1.70 32.99 -49.10
N SER A 441 2.47 31.92 -49.02
CA SER A 441 2.30 30.83 -48.06
C SER A 441 3.65 30.50 -47.46
N ARG A 442 3.69 30.21 -46.16
CA ARG A 442 4.94 29.88 -45.45
C ARG A 442 5.17 28.37 -45.35
N THR A 443 4.11 27.58 -45.51
CA THR A 443 4.17 26.13 -45.41
C THR A 443 3.14 25.50 -46.32
N ASP A 444 3.49 24.35 -46.89
CA ASP A 444 2.54 23.49 -47.59
C ASP A 444 2.71 22.04 -47.12
N ARG A 445 1.73 21.18 -47.39
CA ARG A 445 1.77 19.78 -46.98
C ARG A 445 0.95 18.89 -47.88
N LEU A 446 1.39 17.64 -48.02
CA LEU A 446 0.69 16.60 -48.74
C LEU A 446 0.59 15.32 -47.91
N HIS A 447 -0.38 14.47 -48.24
CA HIS A 447 -0.59 13.19 -47.55
C HIS A 447 -0.25 12.04 -48.48
N LEU A 448 0.64 11.14 -48.04
CA LEU A 448 1.08 9.98 -48.80
C LEU A 448 0.65 8.69 -48.11
N ILE A 449 0.39 7.67 -48.91
CA ILE A 449 0.23 6.29 -48.47
C ILE A 449 1.25 5.45 -49.21
N ALA A 450 2.21 4.86 -48.49
CA ALA A 450 3.18 3.94 -49.07
C ALA A 450 2.74 2.49 -48.92
N GLU A 451 2.90 1.70 -49.97
CA GLU A 451 2.66 0.25 -49.98
C GLU A 451 3.82 -0.45 -50.70
N SER A 452 4.23 -1.61 -50.21
CA SER A 452 5.32 -2.38 -50.85
C SER A 452 4.92 -2.79 -52.26
N ALA A 453 5.85 -2.66 -53.21
CA ALA A 453 5.60 -3.05 -54.60
C ALA A 453 5.48 -4.57 -54.77
N PHE A 454 6.13 -5.35 -53.91
CA PHE A 454 6.19 -6.81 -53.99
C PHE A 454 5.24 -7.51 -53.00
N ARG A 455 4.91 -6.86 -51.88
CA ARG A 455 4.12 -7.40 -50.77
C ARG A 455 2.94 -6.48 -50.51
N LYS A 456 1.86 -6.70 -51.27
CA LYS A 456 0.61 -5.96 -51.11
C LYS A 456 -0.09 -6.34 -49.80
N GLY A 457 -0.75 -5.38 -49.17
CA GLY A 457 -1.56 -5.58 -47.96
C GLY A 457 -1.22 -4.68 -46.78
N ARG A 458 -0.03 -4.06 -46.74
CA ARG A 458 0.38 -3.12 -45.67
C ARG A 458 0.54 -1.70 -46.23
N ARG A 459 -0.22 -0.76 -45.66
CA ARG A 459 -0.24 0.66 -46.05
C ARG A 459 0.33 1.53 -44.93
N ILE A 460 1.25 2.43 -45.26
CA ILE A 460 1.96 3.32 -44.33
C ILE A 460 1.58 4.76 -44.68
N PRO A 461 0.61 5.37 -43.98
CA PRO A 461 0.20 6.75 -44.21
C PRO A 461 1.10 7.75 -43.46
N PHE A 462 1.49 8.85 -44.09
CA PHE A 462 2.24 9.93 -43.43
C PHE A 462 2.05 11.27 -44.16
N TRP A 463 2.29 12.37 -43.44
CA TRP A 463 2.29 13.72 -44.00
C TRP A 463 3.71 14.14 -44.35
N MET A 464 3.91 14.73 -45.53
CA MET A 464 5.15 15.39 -45.92
C MET A 464 4.91 16.90 -45.94
N SER A 465 5.88 17.67 -45.45
CA SER A 465 5.78 19.12 -45.29
C SER A 465 6.83 19.86 -46.09
N PHE A 466 6.45 21.05 -46.55
CA PHE A 466 7.30 22.00 -47.27
C PHE A 466 7.38 23.30 -46.46
N SER A 467 8.58 23.86 -46.36
CA SER A 467 8.83 25.18 -45.80
C SER A 467 9.13 26.14 -46.93
N ILE A 468 8.37 27.22 -47.02
CA ILE A 468 8.47 28.18 -48.13
C ILE A 468 9.28 29.39 -47.67
N ILE A 469 10.35 29.69 -48.38
CA ILE A 469 11.10 30.94 -48.22
C ILE A 469 10.38 32.00 -49.07
N PRO A 470 9.79 33.04 -48.45
CA PRO A 470 9.07 34.07 -49.19
C PRO A 470 10.00 34.83 -50.13
N VAL A 471 9.47 35.30 -51.25
CA VAL A 471 10.16 36.24 -52.14
C VAL A 471 9.50 37.59 -51.97
N ASN A 472 10.28 38.67 -51.84
CA ASN A 472 9.70 40.00 -51.72
C ASN A 472 9.29 40.56 -53.10
N ASP A 473 8.21 40.05 -53.68
CA ASP A 473 7.69 40.46 -54.99
C ASP A 473 6.34 41.23 -54.93
N ASN A 474 5.74 41.36 -53.75
CA ASN A 474 4.63 42.25 -53.49
C ASN A 474 5.12 43.62 -53.02
N ARG A 475 4.31 44.64 -53.31
CA ARG A 475 4.54 46.01 -52.84
C ARG A 475 3.57 46.34 -51.73
N PRO A 476 3.99 47.12 -50.71
CA PRO A 476 3.09 47.60 -49.69
C PRO A 476 1.94 48.39 -50.32
N ARG A 477 0.71 48.13 -49.86
CA ARG A 477 -0.50 48.85 -50.28
C ARG A 477 -1.24 49.40 -49.07
N LEU A 478 -1.76 50.61 -49.21
CA LEU A 478 -2.63 51.19 -48.19
C LEU A 478 -3.96 50.42 -48.13
N ARG A 479 -4.44 50.22 -46.91
CA ARG A 479 -5.69 49.54 -46.59
C ARG A 479 -6.66 50.56 -46.00
N GLY A 480 -7.87 50.64 -46.56
CA GLY A 480 -8.92 51.53 -46.05
C GLY A 480 -9.00 52.90 -46.73
N SER A 481 -9.47 53.91 -46.00
CA SER A 481 -9.72 55.25 -46.54
C SER A 481 -8.42 56.03 -46.73
N HIS A 482 -8.19 56.53 -47.94
CA HIS A 482 -7.05 57.37 -48.30
C HIS A 482 -7.30 58.87 -48.04
N VAL A 483 -8.39 59.19 -47.33
CA VAL A 483 -8.84 60.56 -47.08
C VAL A 483 -8.71 60.88 -45.60
N ILE A 484 -7.89 61.88 -45.29
CA ILE A 484 -7.73 62.43 -43.95
C ILE A 484 -8.50 63.76 -43.88
N GLN A 485 -9.51 63.82 -43.01
CA GLN A 485 -10.26 65.06 -42.76
C GLN A 485 -9.53 65.92 -41.71
N ILE A 486 -9.36 67.20 -42.00
CA ILE A 486 -8.73 68.16 -41.09
C ILE A 486 -9.60 69.41 -41.01
N VAL A 487 -9.67 70.01 -39.82
CA VAL A 487 -10.37 71.29 -39.61
C VAL A 487 -9.53 72.40 -40.24
N GLU A 488 -10.17 73.40 -40.86
CA GLU A 488 -9.46 74.54 -41.44
C GLU A 488 -8.56 75.21 -40.39
N ARG A 489 -7.27 75.43 -40.72
CA ARG A 489 -6.21 75.94 -39.83
C ARG A 489 -5.87 75.05 -38.63
N GLY A 490 -6.39 73.82 -38.57
CA GLY A 490 -6.05 72.84 -37.54
C GLY A 490 -4.81 72.01 -37.88
N GLU A 491 -4.34 71.26 -36.89
CA GLU A 491 -3.26 70.28 -37.00
C GLU A 491 -3.81 68.87 -36.78
N ARG A 492 -3.26 67.86 -37.46
CA ARG A 492 -3.62 66.46 -37.24
C ARG A 492 -2.39 65.57 -37.25
N VAL A 493 -2.18 64.85 -36.14
CA VAL A 493 -1.12 63.85 -36.02
C VAL A 493 -1.47 62.62 -36.86
N LEU A 494 -0.52 62.15 -37.67
CA LEU A 494 -0.65 60.91 -38.46
C LEU A 494 -0.39 59.71 -37.56
N HIS A 495 -1.44 59.18 -36.96
CA HIS A 495 -1.37 57.92 -36.21
C HIS A 495 -1.30 56.71 -37.17
N PRO A 496 -0.66 55.58 -36.78
CA PRO A 496 -0.55 54.39 -37.63
C PRO A 496 -1.87 53.86 -38.18
N ASN A 497 -2.96 53.99 -37.41
CA ASN A 497 -4.30 53.60 -37.83
C ASN A 497 -4.91 54.45 -38.96
N LEU A 498 -4.31 55.61 -39.28
CA LEU A 498 -4.70 56.46 -40.41
C LEU A 498 -3.93 56.13 -41.70
N LEU A 499 -2.85 55.34 -41.59
CA LEU A 499 -2.02 54.87 -42.69
C LEU A 499 -1.94 53.34 -42.64
N ASP A 500 -3.08 52.70 -42.42
CA ASP A 500 -3.16 51.24 -42.38
C ASP A 500 -2.67 50.69 -43.73
N TRP A 501 -1.88 49.63 -43.68
CA TRP A 501 -1.23 49.07 -44.87
C TRP A 501 -1.18 47.55 -44.75
N VAL A 502 -1.06 46.90 -45.89
CA VAL A 502 -0.81 45.48 -45.99
C VAL A 502 0.26 45.27 -47.05
N ASP A 503 1.17 44.35 -46.75
CA ASP A 503 2.14 43.81 -47.68
C ASP A 503 2.07 42.30 -47.48
N ASP A 504 1.87 41.57 -48.57
CA ASP A 504 1.61 40.14 -48.51
C ASP A 504 2.93 39.34 -48.27
N ASP A 505 4.11 39.96 -48.49
CA ASP A 505 5.44 39.36 -48.24
C ASP A 505 5.91 39.53 -46.79
N HIS A 506 5.38 40.53 -46.10
CA HIS A 506 5.95 41.06 -44.87
C HIS A 506 5.35 40.37 -43.64
N ASP A 507 6.22 39.84 -42.76
CA ASP A 507 5.84 39.13 -41.53
C ASP A 507 5.52 40.04 -40.33
N GLY A 508 5.58 41.35 -40.54
CA GLY A 508 5.25 42.39 -39.54
C GLY A 508 6.41 42.79 -38.64
N VAL A 509 7.62 42.24 -38.84
CA VAL A 509 8.76 42.43 -37.92
C VAL A 509 9.64 43.63 -38.29
N ALA A 510 9.78 43.98 -39.57
CA ALA A 510 10.58 45.14 -40.00
C ALA A 510 9.73 46.44 -40.13
N PRO A 511 10.32 47.63 -39.88
CA PRO A 511 9.60 48.89 -39.96
C PRO A 511 9.39 49.35 -41.41
N LEU A 512 8.13 49.61 -41.81
CA LEU A 512 7.80 50.24 -43.08
C LEU A 512 8.23 51.72 -43.09
N THR A 513 8.82 52.18 -44.19
CA THR A 513 9.23 53.58 -44.37
C THR A 513 8.23 54.32 -45.26
N PHE A 514 7.66 55.42 -44.75
CA PHE A 514 6.78 56.31 -45.52
C PHE A 514 7.56 57.53 -46.00
N ASN A 515 7.62 57.73 -47.33
CA ASN A 515 8.22 58.90 -47.94
C ASN A 515 7.14 59.90 -48.36
N PHE A 516 7.22 61.13 -47.84
CA PHE A 516 6.32 62.21 -48.22
C PHE A 516 6.97 63.08 -49.30
N TYR A 517 6.36 63.11 -50.49
CA TYR A 517 6.81 63.95 -51.59
C TYR A 517 5.96 65.21 -51.65
N GLN A 518 6.62 66.36 -51.78
CA GLN A 518 5.91 67.60 -52.07
C GLN A 518 5.47 67.55 -53.54
N PRO A 519 4.17 67.73 -53.85
CA PRO A 519 3.73 67.75 -55.24
C PRO A 519 4.43 68.91 -55.96
N ILE A 520 5.05 68.62 -57.10
CA ILE A 520 5.53 69.64 -58.02
C ILE A 520 4.27 70.39 -58.50
N LYS A 521 4.19 71.69 -58.18
CA LYS A 521 3.08 72.55 -58.58
C LYS A 521 3.05 72.79 -60.08
#